data_AF-A0A3D3UV02-F1
#
_entry.id   AF-A0A3D3UV02-F1
#
_cell.length_a   1.000
_cell.length_b   1.000
_cell.length_c   1.000
_cell.angle_alpha   90.00
_cell.angle_beta   90.00
_cell.angle_gamma   90.00
#
_symmetry.space_group_name_H-M   'P 1'
#
loop_
_entity.id
_entity.type
_entity.pdbx_description
1 polymer ?
#
loop_
_entity_poly.entity_id
_entity_poly.type
_entity_poly.pdbx_seq_one_letter_code
_entity_poly.pdbx_strand_id
1 'polypeptide(L)' 'MSFLLYVHSEKGEMHLAKPDPKAFVPMSQFTISEGTEEHWAHPTIAGGKLYIRYGDAMMAYDIKAGS' A
#
# COMPACT_ATOMS: atom_id res chain seq x y z
N MET A 1 -20.90 -5.58 3.40
CA MET A 1 -19.70 -4.80 3.79
C MET A 1 -18.57 -5.23 2.89
N SER A 2 -18.13 -4.41 1.94
CA SER A 2 -16.97 -4.71 1.08
C SER A 2 -15.74 -4.05 1.70
N PHE A 3 -14.72 -4.84 2.03
CA PHE A 3 -13.41 -4.33 2.43
C PHE A 3 -12.51 -4.21 1.20
N LEU A 4 -11.41 -3.48 1.33
CA LEU A 4 -10.37 -3.31 0.31
C LEU A 4 -9.03 -3.82 0.85
N LEU A 5 -8.13 -4.16 -0.06
CA LEU A 5 -6.79 -4.63 0.24
C LEU A 5 -5.75 -3.62 -0.23
N TYR A 6 -4.73 -3.38 0.58
CA TYR A 6 -3.50 -2.74 0.12
C TYR A 6 -2.51 -3.81 -0.33
N VAL A 7 -2.01 -3.69 -1.56
CA VAL A 7 -1.12 -4.67 -2.20
C VAL A 7 0.15 -3.97 -2.66
N HIS A 8 1.29 -4.39 -2.14
CA HIS A 8 2.60 -3.90 -2.55
C HIS A 8 3.13 -4.73 -3.72
N SER A 9 3.49 -4.08 -4.82
CA SER A 9 4.09 -4.74 -5.99
C SER A 9 5.61 -4.70 -5.93
N GLU A 10 6.26 -5.62 -6.65
CA GLU A 10 7.72 -5.63 -6.80
C GLU A 10 8.27 -4.40 -7.56
N LYS A 11 7.38 -3.63 -8.20
CA LYS A 11 7.76 -2.37 -8.89
C LYS A 11 7.76 -1.15 -7.95
N GLY A 12 7.58 -1.36 -6.63
CA GLY A 12 7.49 -0.28 -5.66
C GLY A 12 6.17 0.50 -5.73
N GLU A 13 5.10 -0.14 -6.20
CA GLU A 13 3.77 0.47 -6.23
C GLU A 13 2.92 -0.08 -5.09
N MET A 14 2.12 0.79 -4.49
CA MET A 14 1.08 0.40 -3.55
C MET A 14 -0.29 0.55 -4.23
N HIS A 15 -1.02 -0.56 -4.31
CA HIS A 15 -2.33 -0.66 -4.93
C HIS A 15 -3.42 -0.78 -3.87
N LEU A 16 -4.52 -0.05 -4.04
CA LEU A 16 -5.77 -0.34 -3.35
C LEU A 16 -6.63 -1.20 -4.28
N ALA A 17 -6.99 -2.40 -3.85
CA ALA A 17 -7.67 -3.39 -4.69
C ALA A 17 -8.92 -3.95 -4.03
N LYS A 18 -9.90 -4.33 -4.86
CA LYS A 18 -11.03 -5.12 -4.40
C LYS A 18 -10.60 -6.58 -4.21
N PRO A 19 -11.00 -7.25 -3.13
CA PRO A 19 -10.78 -8.67 -2.97
C PRO A 19 -11.64 -9.44 -3.99
N ASP A 20 -11.00 -10.20 -4.87
CA ASP A 20 -11.65 -11.12 -5.81
C ASP A 20 -10.79 -12.39 -5.98
N PRO A 21 -11.37 -13.60 -5.82
CA PRO A 21 -10.63 -14.85 -5.89
C PRO A 21 -10.23 -15.26 -7.33
N LYS A 22 -10.80 -14.62 -8.35
CA LYS A 22 -10.59 -14.95 -9.77
C LYS A 22 -9.61 -14.02 -10.46
N ALA A 23 -9.50 -12.78 -9.98
CA ALA A 23 -8.70 -11.76 -10.63
C ALA A 23 -8.14 -10.73 -9.65
N PHE A 24 -7.03 -10.10 -10.04
CA PHE A 24 -6.56 -8.88 -9.38
C PHE A 24 -7.36 -7.67 -9.91
N VAL A 25 -8.03 -6.94 -9.01
CA VAL A 25 -8.92 -5.82 -9.37
C VAL A 25 -8.44 -4.52 -8.68
N PRO A 26 -7.44 -3.81 -9.25
CA PRO A 26 -6.95 -2.56 -8.69
C PRO A 26 -7.97 -1.43 -8.89
N MET A 27 -8.04 -0.53 -7.91
CA MET A 27 -8.92 0.65 -7.92
C MET A 27 -8.13 1.96 -8.01
N SER A 28 -7.03 2.06 -7.27
CA SER A 28 -6.12 3.20 -7.29
C SER A 28 -4.71 2.74 -6.91
N GLN A 29 -3.71 3.54 -7.24
CA GLN A 29 -2.31 3.24 -6.96
C GLN A 29 -1.49 4.50 -6.69
N PHE A 30 -0.39 4.33 -5.97
CA PHE A 30 0.67 5.34 -5.87
C PHE A 30 2.03 4.67 -5.82
N THR A 31 3.07 5.40 -6.22
CA THR A 31 4.45 4.94 -6.20
C THR A 31 5.09 5.28 -4.85
N ILE A 32 5.83 4.32 -4.30
CA ILE A 32 6.66 4.54 -3.11
C ILE A 32 7.99 5.13 -3.59
N SER A 33 8.29 6.36 -3.15
CA SER A 33 9.41 7.15 -3.69
C SER A 33 10.69 7.09 -2.86
N GLU A 34 10.62 6.62 -1.61
CA GLU A 34 11.72 6.66 -0.65
C GLU A 34 12.11 5.26 -0.19
N GLY A 35 13.40 5.04 0.02
CA GLY A 35 13.96 3.75 0.45
C GLY A 35 14.90 3.14 -0.59
N THR A 36 15.77 2.25 -0.14
CA THR A 36 16.76 1.56 -0.97
C THR A 36 16.74 0.07 -0.65
N GLU A 37 17.17 -0.74 -1.61
CA GLU A 37 17.39 -2.19 -1.45
C GLU A 37 16.08 -3.00 -1.30
N GLU A 38 16.02 -3.96 -0.37
CA GLU A 38 15.03 -5.03 -0.36
C GLU A 38 13.58 -4.55 -0.19
N HIS A 39 12.72 -5.05 -1.06
CA HIS A 39 11.27 -4.83 -1.06
C HIS A 39 10.57 -5.87 -0.15
N TRP A 40 9.27 -5.69 0.12
CA TRP A 40 8.39 -6.55 0.95
C TRP A 40 8.20 -6.17 2.42
N ALA A 41 8.26 -4.89 2.77
CA ALA A 41 7.73 -4.49 4.08
C ALA A 41 6.23 -4.76 4.19
N HIS A 42 5.81 -5.25 5.36
CA HIS A 42 4.41 -5.45 5.68
C HIS A 42 3.73 -4.10 5.94
N PRO A 43 2.79 -3.66 5.08
CA PRO A 43 2.11 -2.39 5.28
C PRO A 43 1.23 -2.46 6.53
N THR A 44 1.25 -1.41 7.35
CA THR A 44 0.46 -1.36 8.59
C THR A 44 -0.49 -0.16 8.54
N ILE A 45 -1.75 -0.35 8.95
CA ILE A 45 -2.74 0.74 9.03
C ILE A 45 -3.02 1.06 10.49
N ALA A 46 -2.84 2.32 10.87
CA ALA A 46 -3.23 2.82 12.19
C ALA A 46 -3.60 4.30 12.13
N GLY A 47 -4.66 4.70 12.84
CA GLY A 47 -5.06 6.11 12.96
C GLY A 47 -5.53 6.78 11.66
N GLY A 48 -5.81 6.01 10.59
CA GLY A 48 -6.11 6.55 9.25
C GLY A 48 -4.87 6.84 8.41
N LYS A 49 -3.72 6.27 8.77
CA LYS A 49 -2.50 6.32 7.98
C LYS A 49 -2.05 4.92 7.61
N LEU A 50 -1.50 4.79 6.41
CA LEU A 50 -0.79 3.61 5.93
C LEU A 50 0.71 3.85 6.13
N TYR A 51 1.35 2.97 6.90
CA TYR A 51 2.77 2.99 7.17
C TYR A 51 3.47 1.95 6.31
N ILE A 52 4.53 2.38 5.64
CA ILE A 52 5.38 1.53 4.82
C ILE A 52 6.82 1.79 5.26
N ARG A 53 7.52 0.72 5.64
CA ARG A 53 8.97 0.76 5.83
C ARG A 53 9.63 0.40 4.49
N TYR A 54 10.69 1.09 4.09
CA TYR A 54 11.48 0.65 2.95
C TYR A 54 12.95 1.01 3.20
N GLY A 55 13.80 -0.01 3.41
CA GLY A 55 15.14 0.16 3.96
C GLY A 55 15.13 0.88 5.31
N ASP A 56 15.85 2.00 5.39
CA ASP A 56 15.93 2.91 6.53
C ASP A 56 14.87 4.03 6.48
N ALA A 57 14.08 4.11 5.40
CA ALA A 57 12.99 5.06 5.29
C ALA A 57 11.69 4.49 5.89
N MET A 58 10.89 5.37 6.48
CA MET A 58 9.54 5.07 6.94
C MET A 58 8.58 6.15 6.43
N MET A 59 7.64 5.74 5.59
CA MET A 59 6.67 6.61 4.95
C MET A 59 5.32 6.44 5.63
N ALA A 60 4.59 7.54 5.77
CA ALA A 60 3.24 7.57 6.31
C ALA A 60 2.32 8.29 5.33
N TYR A 61 1.39 7.54 4.74
CA TYR A 61 0.41 8.07 3.79
C TYR A 61 -0.90 8.32 4.52
N ASP A 62 -1.45 9.52 4.38
CA ASP A 62 -2.80 9.80 4.87
C ASP A 62 -3.83 9.15 3.94
N ILE A 63 -4.56 8.16 4.47
CA ILE A 63 -5.55 7.41 3.69
C ILE A 63 -6.99 7.79 4.06
N LYS A 64 -7.18 8.73 5.01
CA LYS A 64 -8.48 9.35 5.28
C LYS A 64 -8.79 10.46 4.29
N ALA A 65 -7.75 11.14 3.78
CA ALA A 65 -7.93 12.22 2.80
C ALA A 65 -8.57 11.75 1.47
N GLY A 66 -8.55 10.45 1.17
CA GLY A 66 -9.15 9.85 -0.03
C GLY A 66 -10.48 9.12 0.19
N SER A 67 -11.05 9.15 1.40
CA SER A 67 -12.31 8.46 1.77
C SER A 67 -13.47 9.41 1.95
#